data_AF-A0A9D9AEA3-F1
#
_entry.id   AF-A0A9D9AEA3-F1
#
_cell.length_a   1.000
_cell.length_b   1.000
_cell.length_c   1.000
_cell.angle_alpha   90.00
_cell.angle_beta   90.00
_cell.angle_gamma   90.00
#
_symmetry.space_group_name_H-M   'P 1'
#
loop_
_entity.id
_entity.type
_entity.pdbx_description
1 polymer ?
#
loop_
_entity_poly.entity_id
_entity_poly.type
_entity_poly.pdbx_seq_one_letter_code
_entity_poly.pdbx_strand_id
1 'polypeptide(L)'
;LCPVYRNAEGSATHSPEFRMLEWYRAGAGYTALMDDCEAMIAALIQDGKPSLAKPPARFISNTIDGAHEAARAGIGIVRLLSYQVAGAIAEGSLVPLLQEFEPDPVPVHVVHLEGRNSPMRIRSFIDYLVEELRQEPVLRND
;
A
#
# COMPACT_ATOMS: atom_id res chain seq x y z
N LEU A 1 -1.34 -6.42 -11.93
CA LEU A 1 -0.48 -6.09 -13.09
C LEU A 1 -0.42 -7.33 -13.95
N CYS A 2 -0.90 -7.24 -15.18
CA CYS A 2 -0.96 -8.39 -16.08
C CYS A 2 0.19 -8.28 -17.10
N PRO A 3 0.94 -9.35 -17.36
CA PRO A 3 1.88 -9.37 -18.48
C PRO A 3 1.08 -9.31 -19.78
N VAL A 4 1.42 -8.35 -20.63
CA VAL A 4 0.78 -8.14 -21.93
C VAL A 4 1.81 -8.33 -23.02
N TYR A 5 1.48 -9.19 -23.96
CA TYR A 5 2.29 -9.48 -25.14
C TYR A 5 1.60 -8.88 -26.37
N ARG A 6 2.24 -7.92 -27.03
CA ARG A 6 1.75 -7.34 -28.30
C ARG A 6 2.78 -7.62 -29.39
N ASN A 7 2.45 -8.53 -30.30
CA ASN A 7 3.37 -8.96 -31.36
C ASN A 7 2.94 -8.51 -32.77
N ALA A 8 1.94 -7.62 -32.88
CA ALA A 8 1.31 -7.25 -34.15
C ALA A 8 1.75 -5.89 -34.73
N GLU A 9 2.23 -4.96 -33.90
CA GLU A 9 2.69 -3.63 -34.33
C GLU A 9 4.22 -3.58 -34.23
N GLY A 10 4.90 -3.04 -35.25
CA GLY A 10 6.36 -3.00 -35.32
C GLY A 10 6.84 -1.57 -35.51
N SER A 11 7.17 -0.89 -34.43
CA SER A 11 7.80 0.43 -34.45
C SER A 11 9.01 0.46 -33.53
N ALA A 12 9.89 1.45 -33.67
CA ALA A 12 11.09 1.58 -32.84
C ALA A 12 10.79 1.80 -31.34
N THR A 13 9.58 2.27 -31.00
CA THR A 13 9.11 2.44 -29.62
C THR A 13 8.15 1.34 -29.16
N HIS A 14 7.95 0.31 -30.00
CA HIS A 14 7.06 -0.79 -29.68
C HIS A 14 7.73 -1.74 -28.69
N SER A 15 7.17 -1.85 -27.48
CA SER A 15 7.57 -2.86 -26.51
C SER A 15 6.74 -4.14 -26.74
N PRO A 16 7.34 -5.24 -27.20
CA PRO A 16 6.61 -6.49 -27.48
C PRO A 16 6.06 -7.15 -26.19
N GLU A 17 6.65 -6.83 -25.04
CA GLU A 17 6.21 -7.22 -23.71
C GLU A 17 6.20 -5.98 -22.80
N PHE A 18 5.11 -5.78 -22.07
CA PHE A 18 5.03 -4.77 -21.00
C PHE A 18 4.01 -5.19 -19.93
N ARG A 19 4.12 -4.63 -18.73
CA ARG A 19 3.12 -4.83 -17.67
C ARG A 19 2.04 -3.76 -17.79
N MET A 20 0.78 -4.20 -17.91
CA MET A 20 -0.36 -3.29 -17.97
C MET A 20 -1.04 -3.19 -16.61
N LEU A 21 -1.35 -1.96 -16.22
CA LEU A 21 -2.25 -1.64 -15.12
C LEU A 21 -3.61 -1.31 -15.74
N GLU A 22 -4.58 -2.20 -15.53
CA GLU A 22 -5.97 -1.96 -15.91
C GLU A 22 -6.76 -1.49 -14.69
N TRP A 23 -7.48 -0.38 -14.83
CA TRP A 23 -8.47 0.03 -13.86
C TRP A 23 -9.76 0.43 -14.58
N TYR A 24 -10.88 0.23 -13.90
CA TYR A 24 -12.19 0.54 -14.43
C TYR A 24 -12.88 1.54 -13.51
N ARG A 25 -13.48 2.56 -14.09
CA ARG A 25 -14.35 3.50 -13.39
C ARG A 25 -15.76 3.35 -13.97
N ALA A 26 -16.66 2.75 -13.19
CA ALA A 26 -18.06 2.61 -13.59
C ALA A 26 -18.67 4.00 -13.86
N GLY A 27 -19.33 4.14 -15.01
CA GLY A 27 -19.99 5.39 -15.43
C GLY A 27 -19.07 6.49 -15.96
N ALA A 28 -17.76 6.24 -16.12
CA ALA A 28 -16.84 7.21 -16.71
C ALA A 28 -16.63 6.95 -18.22
N GLY A 29 -16.61 8.04 -18.99
CA GLY A 29 -16.19 7.99 -20.39
C GLY A 29 -14.67 7.85 -20.53
N TYR A 30 -14.21 7.47 -21.73
CA TYR A 30 -12.79 7.28 -22.03
C TYR A 30 -11.92 8.51 -21.76
N THR A 31 -12.43 9.72 -22.04
CA THR A 31 -11.70 10.97 -21.75
C THR A 31 -11.42 11.15 -20.26
N ALA A 32 -12.36 10.79 -19.39
CA ALA A 32 -12.13 10.87 -17.94
C ALA A 32 -11.06 9.86 -17.47
N LEU A 33 -10.92 8.72 -18.16
CA LEU A 33 -9.82 7.79 -17.90
C LEU A 33 -8.49 8.35 -18.42
N MET A 34 -8.47 9.05 -19.55
CA MET A 34 -7.29 9.76 -20.04
C MET A 34 -6.84 10.85 -19.07
N ASP A 35 -7.77 11.67 -18.57
CA ASP A 35 -7.50 12.71 -17.58
C ASP A 35 -6.90 12.13 -16.29
N ASP A 36 -7.44 11.01 -15.80
CA ASP A 36 -6.90 10.30 -14.63
C ASP A 36 -5.46 9.82 -14.89
N CYS A 37 -5.19 9.25 -16.07
CA CYS A 37 -3.85 8.79 -16.47
C CYS A 37 -2.85 9.94 -16.56
N GLU A 38 -3.23 11.06 -17.19
CA GLU A 38 -2.40 12.26 -17.31
C GLU A 38 -2.08 12.83 -15.93
N ALA A 39 -3.09 12.96 -15.07
CA ALA A 39 -2.93 13.45 -13.71
C ALA A 39 -1.99 12.54 -12.88
N MET A 40 -2.10 11.22 -13.06
CA MET A 40 -1.22 10.27 -12.39
C MET A 40 0.23 10.39 -12.89
N ILE A 41 0.46 10.43 -14.20
CA ILE A 41 1.81 10.56 -14.78
C ILE A 41 2.45 11.89 -14.35
N ALA A 42 1.70 12.99 -14.41
CA ALA A 42 2.17 14.29 -13.98
C ALA A 42 2.52 14.31 -12.48
N ALA A 43 1.77 13.59 -11.65
CA ALA A 43 2.08 13.46 -10.23
C ALA A 43 3.32 12.60 -9.97
N LEU A 44 3.53 11.55 -10.76
CA LEU A 44 4.63 10.59 -10.58
C LEU A 44 5.94 11.01 -11.24
N ILE A 45 5.97 12.05 -12.07
CA ILE A 45 7.19 12.55 -12.72
C ILE A 45 7.55 13.92 -12.16
N GLN A 46 8.74 14.02 -11.56
CA GLN A 46 9.30 15.27 -11.08
C GLN A 46 10.68 15.48 -11.72
N ASP A 47 10.87 16.63 -12.37
CA ASP A 47 12.10 16.98 -13.12
C ASP A 47 12.53 15.91 -14.14
N GLY A 48 11.55 15.28 -14.81
CA GLY A 48 11.78 14.22 -15.79
C GLY A 48 12.22 12.87 -15.20
N LYS A 49 12.13 12.70 -13.88
CA LYS A 49 12.47 11.46 -13.17
C LYS A 49 11.24 10.91 -12.44
N PRO A 50 11.12 9.58 -12.29
CA PRO A 50 10.13 8.98 -11.41
C PRO A 50 10.26 9.53 -9.99
N SER A 51 9.15 9.98 -9.42
CA SER A 51 9.02 10.54 -8.08
C SER A 51 8.13 9.66 -7.22
N LEU A 52 8.44 9.62 -5.92
CA LEU A 52 7.60 8.99 -4.90
C LEU A 52 6.45 9.91 -4.44
N ALA A 53 6.13 10.93 -5.23
CA ALA A 53 5.06 11.86 -4.94
C ALA A 53 3.70 11.14 -4.83
N LYS A 54 2.87 11.63 -3.91
CA LYS A 54 1.54 11.06 -3.69
C LYS A 54 0.66 11.37 -4.89
N PRO A 55 0.06 10.36 -5.54
CA PRO A 55 -0.89 10.61 -6.61
C PRO A 55 -2.10 11.40 -6.07
N PRO A 56 -2.82 12.14 -6.94
CA PRO A 56 -4.02 12.84 -6.54
C PRO A 56 -5.03 11.86 -5.92
N ALA A 57 -5.49 12.18 -4.71
CA ALA A 57 -6.40 11.33 -3.94
C ALA A 57 -7.82 11.89 -4.01
N ARG A 58 -8.79 11.01 -4.27
CA ARG A 58 -10.23 11.37 -4.28
C ARG A 58 -10.82 11.49 -2.88
N PHE A 59 -10.16 10.88 -1.90
CA PHE A 59 -10.52 10.91 -0.50
C PHE A 59 -9.23 11.02 0.32
N ILE A 60 -9.22 11.89 1.32
CA ILE A 60 -8.08 12.10 2.21
C ILE A 60 -8.57 11.95 3.64
N SER A 61 -7.93 11.07 4.39
CA SER A 61 -8.15 10.87 5.82
C SER A 61 -6.84 11.06 6.58
N ASN A 62 -6.92 11.57 7.80
CA ASN A 62 -5.82 11.61 8.75
C ASN A 62 -5.87 10.47 9.77
N THR A 63 -6.82 9.54 9.64
CA THR A 63 -6.93 8.32 10.46
C THR A 63 -6.80 7.08 9.59
N ILE A 64 -6.24 6.03 10.19
CA ILE A 64 -6.10 4.70 9.56
C ILE A 64 -7.48 4.10 9.29
N ASP A 65 -8.38 4.09 10.28
CA ASP A 65 -9.70 3.49 10.16
C ASP A 65 -10.54 4.12 9.03
N GLY A 66 -10.47 5.45 8.90
CA GLY A 66 -11.16 6.16 7.82
C GLY A 66 -10.64 5.78 6.43
N ALA A 67 -9.33 5.59 6.30
CA ALA A 67 -8.73 5.16 5.03
C ALA A 67 -9.02 3.67 4.74
N HIS A 68 -9.03 2.82 5.78
CA HIS A 68 -9.37 1.41 5.70
C HIS A 68 -10.82 1.19 5.23
N GLU A 69 -11.79 1.85 5.86
CA GLU A 69 -13.20 1.73 5.49
C GLU A 69 -13.50 2.33 4.11
N ALA A 70 -12.80 3.41 3.73
CA ALA A 70 -12.91 3.95 2.38
C ALA A 70 -12.47 2.92 1.32
N ALA A 71 -11.38 2.20 1.57
CA ALA A 71 -10.92 1.13 0.67
C ALA A 71 -11.91 -0.04 0.62
N ARG A 72 -12.44 -0.48 1.77
CA ARG A 72 -13.47 -1.54 1.84
C ARG A 72 -14.76 -1.16 1.13
N ALA A 73 -15.13 0.13 1.15
CA ALA A 73 -16.26 0.67 0.40
C ALA A 73 -15.99 0.84 -1.11
N GLY A 74 -14.80 0.48 -1.60
CA GLY A 74 -14.44 0.56 -3.02
C GLY A 74 -14.13 1.98 -3.51
N ILE A 75 -13.81 2.92 -2.62
CA ILE A 75 -13.48 4.31 -3.00
C ILE A 75 -12.14 4.39 -3.75
N GLY A 76 -11.21 3.47 -3.47
CA GLY A 76 -9.93 3.40 -4.15
C GLY A 76 -8.93 2.47 -3.46
N ILE A 77 -7.65 2.67 -3.78
CA ILE A 77 -6.52 1.91 -3.24
C ILE A 77 -5.95 2.68 -2.03
N VAL A 78 -5.52 1.94 -1.00
CA VAL A 78 -4.89 2.50 0.19
C VAL A 78 -3.59 1.75 0.50
N ARG A 79 -2.61 2.46 1.07
CA ARG A 79 -1.40 1.85 1.64
C ARG A 79 -1.50 1.88 3.16
N LEU A 80 -1.63 0.70 3.76
CA LEU A 80 -1.71 0.48 5.21
C LEU A 80 -0.63 -0.53 5.63
N LEU A 81 -0.39 -0.65 6.94
CA LEU A 81 0.54 -1.64 7.48
C LEU A 81 -0.12 -3.02 7.50
N SER A 82 0.67 -4.08 7.26
CA SER A 82 0.18 -5.47 7.16
C SER A 82 -0.75 -5.87 8.32
N TYR A 83 -0.36 -5.54 9.55
CA TYR A 83 -1.15 -5.83 10.76
C TYR A 83 -2.50 -5.11 10.83
N GLN A 84 -2.67 -4.00 10.12
CA GLN A 84 -3.93 -3.24 10.11
C GLN A 84 -4.96 -3.86 9.17
N VAL A 85 -4.51 -4.63 8.18
CA VAL A 85 -5.37 -5.15 7.09
C VAL A 85 -5.45 -6.68 7.05
N ALA A 86 -4.68 -7.39 7.88
CA ALA A 86 -4.62 -8.85 7.82
C ALA A 86 -5.98 -9.53 7.94
N GLY A 87 -6.85 -9.08 8.85
CA GLY A 87 -8.22 -9.59 8.96
C GLY A 87 -9.03 -9.33 7.68
N ALA A 88 -8.98 -8.10 7.16
CA ALA A 88 -9.71 -7.71 5.95
C ALA A 88 -9.26 -8.48 4.70
N ILE A 89 -7.96 -8.80 4.60
CA ILE A 89 -7.38 -9.65 3.54
C ILE A 89 -7.84 -11.09 3.72
N ALA A 90 -7.77 -11.65 4.93
CA ALA A 90 -8.21 -13.01 5.22
C ALA A 90 -9.71 -13.22 4.92
N GLU A 91 -10.53 -12.20 5.16
CA GLU A 91 -11.96 -12.17 4.83
C GLU A 91 -12.24 -11.94 3.33
N GLY A 92 -11.22 -11.59 2.54
CA GLY A 92 -11.36 -11.26 1.12
C GLY A 92 -12.04 -9.90 0.85
N SER A 93 -12.22 -9.08 1.88
CA SER A 93 -12.80 -7.72 1.73
C SER A 93 -11.78 -6.69 1.22
N LEU A 94 -10.49 -6.99 1.36
CA LEU A 94 -9.39 -6.28 0.71
C LEU A 94 -8.49 -7.27 -0.02
N VAL A 95 -7.86 -6.82 -1.11
CA VAL A 95 -6.92 -7.62 -1.90
C VAL A 95 -5.58 -6.90 -2.00
N PRO A 96 -4.45 -7.56 -1.70
CA PRO A 96 -3.13 -6.95 -1.83
C PRO A 96 -2.79 -6.68 -3.30
N LEU A 97 -2.33 -5.46 -3.57
CA LEU A 97 -1.91 -4.99 -4.89
C LEU A 97 -0.41 -4.69 -4.91
N LEU A 98 0.22 -4.84 -6.08
CA LEU A 98 1.64 -4.50 -6.30
C LEU A 98 2.61 -5.23 -5.35
N GLN A 99 2.32 -6.48 -4.96
CA GLN A 99 3.15 -7.27 -4.03
C GLN A 99 4.62 -7.38 -4.45
N GLU A 100 4.90 -7.44 -5.76
CA GLU A 100 6.29 -7.46 -6.28
C GLU A 100 7.08 -6.17 -5.99
N PHE A 101 6.39 -5.09 -5.62
CA PHE A 101 6.96 -3.78 -5.29
C PHE A 101 6.82 -3.44 -3.80
N GLU A 102 6.47 -4.44 -2.97
CA GLU A 102 6.40 -4.25 -1.53
C GLU A 102 7.80 -3.96 -0.97
N PRO A 103 7.97 -2.91 -0.15
CA PRO A 103 9.26 -2.62 0.47
C PRO A 103 9.60 -3.67 1.54
N ASP A 104 10.88 -3.73 1.92
CA ASP A 104 11.33 -4.59 3.01
C ASP A 104 10.51 -4.35 4.30
N PRO A 105 10.19 -5.42 5.06
CA PRO A 105 9.44 -5.30 6.30
C PRO A 105 10.09 -4.31 7.28
N VAL A 106 9.27 -3.43 7.85
CA VAL A 106 9.73 -2.42 8.82
C VAL A 106 9.57 -2.97 10.24
N PRO A 107 10.62 -2.94 11.09
CA PRO A 107 10.55 -3.48 12.43
C PRO A 107 9.57 -2.73 13.33
N VAL A 108 8.86 -3.46 14.19
CA VAL A 108 8.04 -2.91 15.27
C VAL A 108 8.90 -2.70 16.52
N HIS A 109 8.86 -1.49 17.08
CA HIS A 109 9.60 -1.15 18.28
C HIS A 109 8.67 -0.84 19.46
N VAL A 110 8.97 -1.42 20.62
CA VAL A 110 8.36 -1.01 21.89
C VAL A 110 9.22 0.09 22.49
N VAL A 111 8.70 1.31 22.54
CA VAL A 111 9.41 2.48 23.08
C VAL A 111 8.84 2.83 24.44
N HIS A 112 9.71 3.00 25.44
CA HIS A 112 9.35 3.49 26.76
C HIS A 112 10.35 4.55 27.22
N LEU A 113 9.90 5.47 28.09
CA LEU A 113 10.80 6.45 28.71
C LEU A 113 11.80 5.73 29.62
N GLU A 114 13.08 6.02 29.44
CA GLU A 114 14.13 5.53 30.32
C GLU A 114 14.13 6.36 31.61
N GLY A 115 14.03 5.67 32.74
CA GLY A 115 14.06 6.30 34.05
C GLY A 115 14.62 5.34 35.09
N ARG A 116 15.44 5.86 36.01
CA ARG A 116 16.12 5.09 37.07
C ARG A 116 15.17 4.23 37.94
N ASN A 117 13.87 4.52 37.90
CA ASN A 117 12.81 3.80 38.61
C ASN A 117 11.71 3.31 37.66
N SER A 118 12.02 2.72 36.49
CA SER A 118 10.98 1.95 35.77
C SER A 118 10.42 0.89 36.72
N PRO A 119 9.17 1.03 37.20
CA PRO A 119 8.63 0.11 38.19
C PRO A 119 8.64 -1.30 37.60
N MET A 120 8.87 -2.32 38.45
CA MET A 120 8.88 -3.72 38.00
C MET A 120 7.67 -4.09 37.14
N ARG A 121 6.51 -3.46 37.39
CA ARG A 121 5.28 -3.62 36.59
C ARG A 121 5.47 -3.24 35.12
N ILE A 122 6.19 -2.16 34.82
CA ILE A 122 6.45 -1.73 33.44
C ILE A 122 7.38 -2.73 32.74
N ARG A 123 8.45 -3.17 33.42
CA ARG A 123 9.36 -4.18 32.86
C ARG A 123 8.64 -5.48 32.57
N SER A 124 7.90 -6.02 33.53
CA SER A 124 7.14 -7.26 33.34
C SER A 124 6.09 -7.13 32.23
N PHE A 125 5.47 -5.96 32.06
CA PHE A 125 4.55 -5.71 30.96
C PHE A 125 5.26 -5.64 29.60
N ILE A 126 6.43 -4.99 29.53
CA ILE A 126 7.24 -4.96 28.31
C ILE A 126 7.71 -6.36 27.94
N ASP A 127 8.21 -7.13 28.91
CA ASP A 127 8.68 -8.51 28.69
C ASP A 127 7.53 -9.37 28.12
N TYR A 128 6.33 -9.25 28.70
CA TYR A 128 5.12 -9.91 28.19
C TYR A 128 4.77 -9.45 26.77
N LEU A 129 4.70 -8.14 26.52
CA LEU A 129 4.36 -7.60 25.20
C LEU A 129 5.34 -8.04 24.12
N VAL A 130 6.64 -8.02 24.42
CA VAL A 130 7.68 -8.42 23.45
C VAL A 130 7.53 -9.90 23.11
N GLU A 131 7.22 -10.74 24.09
CA GLU A 131 6.99 -12.16 23.87
C GLU A 131 5.75 -12.39 22.98
N GLU A 132 4.63 -11.76 23.29
CA GLU A 132 3.40 -11.86 22.48
C GLU A 132 3.61 -11.33 21.05
N LEU A 133 4.22 -10.16 20.89
CA LEU A 133 4.44 -9.56 19.56
C LEU A 133 5.37 -10.39 18.67
N ARG A 134 6.29 -11.18 19.24
CA ARG A 134 7.12 -12.14 18.48
C ARG A 134 6.33 -13.36 18.02
N GLN A 135 5.24 -13.67 18.69
CA GLN A 135 4.37 -14.79 18.34
C GLN A 135 3.36 -14.44 17.25
N GLU A 136 3.08 -13.14 17.05
CA GLU A 136 2.14 -12.65 16.03
C GLU A 136 2.60 -12.93 14.59
N PRO A 137 1.90 -13.79 13.83
CA PRO A 137 2.31 -14.17 12.48
C PRO A 137 2.38 -12.98 11.51
N VAL A 138 1.51 -12.00 11.67
CA VAL A 138 1.42 -10.83 10.78
C VAL A 138 2.60 -9.86 10.97
N LEU A 139 3.33 -9.98 12.08
CA LEU A 139 4.50 -9.17 12.41
C LEU A 139 5.82 -9.91 12.17
N ARG A 140 5.77 -11.17 11.73
CA ARG A 140 6.98 -11.96 11.43
C ARG A 140 7.50 -11.62 10.04
N ASN A 141 8.81 -11.45 9.94
CA ASN A 141 9.53 -11.12 8.71
C ASN A 141 9.95 -12.40 7.94
N ASP A 142 9.02 -13.32 7.71
CA ASP A 142 9.29 -14.59 7.01
C ASP A 142 9.45 -14.39 5.50
#